data_AF-A0A2I0PI66-F1
#
_entry.id   AF-A0A2I0PI66-F1
#
_cell.length_a   1.000
_cell.length_b   1.000
_cell.length_c   1.000
_cell.angle_alpha   90.00
_cell.angle_beta   90.00
_cell.angle_gamma   90.00
#
_symmetry.space_group_name_H-M   'P 1'
#
loop_
_entity.id
_entity.type
_entity.pdbx_description
1 polymer ?
#
loop_
_entity_poly.entity_id
_entity_poly.type
_entity_poly.pdbx_seq_one_letter_code
_entity_poly.pdbx_strand_id
1 'polypeptide(L)'
;MMPEYPKTCRIIFIILIAALIITLPVSAITIAIYGDTAGFDPELHRDDFFVAWSLDGSSGTDLDRDIARYTDPSVNVIFMGGDDSFSADTASQIEAGVAAGKILIVTNKQYRKFNASLPAENAGPVPDGQFLNITDPDAALSGYLFAGLRTQYSNTNPLSERLNTIAKAGSVTLLSYDTGDPALVYAPYGSGYVVEWAMTTNQPYLNATEADIINARLIRTLLASPATQSPAITTVPVTPTPIITATTPAPLADTGSMMIYSSPTGANILIDGIYHGTTPGNLTGISQGNHILRLTQSGYYDYEGTIYVVPGQSNHAFGTLQPLNQISTPSTAAPVIVPVVTVAATTPAATTGPLENPGVIVAIIGVITASIAAVTTIFTQLNKVKKEVKDGKE
;
A
#
# COMPACT_ATOMS: atom_id res chain seq x y z
N MET A 1 -52.12 21.83 -23.70
CA MET A 1 -52.45 20.42 -23.43
C MET A 1 -51.19 19.60 -23.62
N MET A 2 -50.48 19.28 -22.54
CA MET A 2 -49.36 18.34 -22.59
C MET A 2 -49.93 16.91 -22.58
N PRO A 3 -49.45 15.99 -23.43
CA PRO A 3 -49.95 14.62 -23.41
C PRO A 3 -49.55 13.94 -22.10
N GLU A 4 -50.53 13.43 -21.37
CA GLU A 4 -50.31 12.58 -20.21
C GLU A 4 -49.49 11.35 -20.63
N TYR A 5 -48.28 11.25 -20.09
CA TYR A 5 -47.46 10.06 -20.21
C TYR A 5 -48.11 8.91 -19.41
N PRO A 6 -48.44 7.76 -20.01
CA PRO A 6 -49.19 6.71 -19.33
C PRO A 6 -48.39 6.14 -18.16
N LYS A 7 -49.03 6.05 -16.97
CA LYS A 7 -48.45 5.60 -15.69
C LYS A 7 -47.68 4.27 -15.80
N THR A 8 -48.08 3.41 -16.72
CA THR A 8 -47.43 2.12 -17.03
C THR A 8 -45.99 2.27 -17.55
N CYS A 9 -45.70 3.31 -18.31
CA CYS A 9 -44.35 3.57 -18.85
C CYS A 9 -43.38 4.05 -17.77
N ARG A 10 -43.90 4.80 -16.78
CA ARG A 10 -43.16 5.23 -15.58
C ARG A 10 -42.81 4.05 -14.69
N ILE A 11 -43.72 3.10 -14.53
CA ILE A 11 -43.50 1.87 -13.74
C ILE A 11 -42.49 0.96 -14.45
N ILE A 12 -42.58 0.80 -15.78
CA ILE A 12 -41.61 -0.01 -16.55
C ILE A 12 -40.21 0.64 -16.55
N PHE A 13 -40.11 1.97 -16.59
CA PHE A 13 -38.83 2.68 -16.49
C PHE A 13 -38.23 2.59 -15.08
N ILE A 14 -39.04 2.64 -14.02
CA ILE A 14 -38.60 2.41 -12.63
C ILE A 14 -38.20 0.93 -12.42
N ILE A 15 -38.93 -0.02 -13.02
CA ILE A 15 -38.58 -1.46 -12.96
C ILE A 15 -37.34 -1.75 -13.80
N LEU A 16 -37.10 -1.07 -14.92
CA LEU A 16 -35.87 -1.19 -15.72
C LEU A 16 -34.66 -0.54 -15.04
N ILE A 17 -34.84 0.57 -14.30
CA ILE A 17 -33.79 1.13 -13.43
C ILE A 17 -33.56 0.23 -12.21
N ALA A 18 -34.60 -0.41 -11.67
CA ALA A 18 -34.48 -1.38 -10.58
C ALA A 18 -33.92 -2.75 -11.02
N ALA A 19 -34.10 -3.13 -12.30
CA ALA A 19 -33.55 -4.35 -12.90
C ALA A 19 -32.15 -4.15 -13.50
N LEU A 20 -31.71 -2.90 -13.66
CA LEU A 20 -30.31 -2.51 -13.83
C LEU A 20 -29.65 -2.19 -12.47
N ILE A 21 -30.24 -2.65 -11.36
CA ILE A 21 -29.46 -2.98 -10.18
C ILE A 21 -28.93 -4.37 -10.47
N ILE A 22 -27.74 -4.41 -11.09
CA ILE A 22 -26.87 -5.58 -10.99
C ILE A 22 -26.89 -5.94 -9.51
N THR A 23 -27.29 -7.17 -9.20
CA THR A 23 -27.26 -7.72 -7.84
C THR A 23 -25.80 -7.80 -7.41
N LEU A 24 -25.21 -6.65 -7.07
CA LEU A 24 -23.97 -6.60 -6.33
C LEU A 24 -24.25 -7.35 -5.03
N PRO A 25 -23.38 -8.30 -4.63
CA PRO A 25 -23.53 -8.92 -3.33
C PRO A 25 -23.54 -7.80 -2.29
N VAL A 26 -24.46 -7.88 -1.32
CA VAL A 26 -24.75 -6.84 -0.32
C VAL A 26 -23.52 -6.52 0.59
N SER A 27 -22.38 -7.16 0.33
CA SER A 27 -21.12 -7.09 1.08
C SER A 27 -19.86 -6.95 0.20
N ALA A 28 -19.96 -6.59 -1.08
CA ALA A 28 -18.78 -6.44 -1.95
C ALA A 28 -17.86 -5.30 -1.48
N ILE A 29 -16.56 -5.60 -1.30
CA ILE A 29 -15.51 -4.62 -1.05
C ILE A 29 -15.29 -3.84 -2.35
N THR A 30 -15.66 -2.57 -2.36
CA THR A 30 -15.52 -1.73 -3.55
C THR A 30 -14.14 -1.10 -3.60
N ILE A 31 -13.46 -1.22 -4.74
CA ILE A 31 -12.10 -0.73 -4.93
C ILE A 31 -11.99 0.26 -6.09
N ALA A 32 -11.10 1.25 -5.92
CA ALA A 32 -10.67 2.16 -6.96
C ALA A 32 -9.16 2.00 -7.19
N ILE A 33 -8.74 1.93 -8.45
CA ILE A 33 -7.34 1.65 -8.83
C ILE A 33 -6.76 2.81 -9.65
N TYR A 34 -5.58 3.28 -9.28
CA TYR A 34 -4.79 4.21 -10.08
C TYR A 34 -3.41 3.61 -10.29
N GLY A 35 -3.19 3.02 -11.48
CA GLY A 35 -1.95 2.33 -11.82
C GLY A 35 -1.85 0.92 -11.24
N ASP A 36 -0.70 0.62 -10.64
CA ASP A 36 -0.39 -0.71 -10.11
C ASP A 36 -1.08 -1.02 -8.77
N THR A 37 -1.30 -2.31 -8.50
CA THR A 37 -2.01 -2.83 -7.31
C THR A 37 -1.09 -3.60 -6.35
N ALA A 38 0.24 -3.50 -6.51
CA ALA A 38 1.23 -4.32 -5.82
C ALA A 38 0.92 -5.81 -5.95
N GLY A 39 0.57 -6.24 -7.16
CA GLY A 39 0.30 -7.65 -7.48
C GLY A 39 -1.04 -8.20 -6.96
N PHE A 40 -1.94 -7.37 -6.43
CA PHE A 40 -3.32 -7.79 -6.16
C PHE A 40 -4.10 -7.94 -7.48
N ASP A 41 -4.75 -9.09 -7.68
CA ASP A 41 -5.54 -9.37 -8.88
C ASP A 41 -7.04 -9.44 -8.55
N PRO A 42 -7.82 -8.37 -8.81
CA PRO A 42 -9.24 -8.35 -8.48
C PRO A 42 -10.05 -9.42 -9.24
N GLU A 43 -9.55 -9.93 -10.36
CA GLU A 43 -10.21 -10.98 -11.13
C GLU A 43 -10.29 -12.31 -10.38
N LEU A 44 -9.33 -12.56 -9.49
CA LEU A 44 -9.28 -13.76 -8.65
C LEU A 44 -10.21 -13.68 -7.43
N HIS A 45 -10.75 -12.50 -7.11
CA HIS A 45 -11.58 -12.27 -5.93
C HIS A 45 -12.95 -11.65 -6.24
N ARG A 46 -13.53 -11.94 -7.41
CA ARG A 46 -14.83 -11.37 -7.87
C ARG A 46 -16.02 -11.63 -6.95
N ASP A 47 -15.93 -12.61 -6.06
CA ASP A 47 -16.96 -12.92 -5.07
C ASP A 47 -16.97 -11.91 -3.91
N ASP A 48 -15.83 -11.27 -3.64
CA ASP A 48 -15.61 -10.39 -2.49
C ASP A 48 -15.26 -8.95 -2.90
N PHE A 49 -14.64 -8.74 -4.06
CA PHE A 49 -14.11 -7.45 -4.52
C PHE A 49 -14.77 -6.99 -5.81
N PHE A 50 -15.08 -5.70 -5.86
CA PHE A 50 -15.67 -5.05 -7.03
C PHE A 50 -14.86 -3.81 -7.43
N VAL A 51 -14.32 -3.80 -8.64
CA VAL A 51 -13.62 -2.63 -9.21
C VAL A 51 -14.67 -1.62 -9.67
N ALA A 52 -14.88 -0.56 -8.89
CA ALA A 52 -15.79 0.52 -9.27
C ALA A 52 -15.16 1.49 -10.28
N TRP A 53 -13.85 1.67 -10.19
CA TRP A 53 -13.12 2.59 -11.06
C TRP A 53 -11.65 2.20 -11.21
N SER A 54 -11.09 2.45 -12.39
CA SER A 54 -9.68 2.23 -12.66
C SER A 54 -9.14 3.24 -13.66
N LEU A 55 -7.97 3.79 -13.38
CA LEU A 55 -7.12 4.51 -14.32
C LEU A 55 -5.80 3.76 -14.47
N ASP A 56 -5.16 3.87 -15.63
CA ASP A 56 -3.89 3.20 -15.93
C ASP A 56 -2.68 3.73 -15.13
N GLY A 57 -2.85 4.86 -14.44
CA GLY A 57 -1.81 5.46 -13.61
C GLY A 57 -0.78 6.26 -14.40
N SER A 58 -0.98 6.57 -15.68
CA SER A 58 0.02 7.27 -16.50
C SER A 58 0.07 8.79 -16.29
N SER A 59 -0.95 9.36 -15.65
CA SER A 59 -1.17 10.81 -15.57
C SER A 59 -1.84 11.21 -14.27
N GLY A 60 -1.12 11.92 -13.41
CA GLY A 60 -1.67 12.49 -12.18
C GLY A 60 -2.78 13.51 -12.44
N THR A 61 -2.74 14.22 -13.57
CA THR A 61 -3.82 15.12 -13.99
C THR A 61 -5.13 14.39 -14.33
N ASP A 62 -5.07 13.13 -14.76
CA ASP A 62 -6.28 12.34 -14.96
C ASP A 62 -6.88 11.91 -13.62
N LEU A 63 -6.04 11.58 -12.64
CA LEU A 63 -6.48 11.35 -11.27
C LEU A 63 -7.14 12.61 -10.67
N ASP A 64 -6.53 13.79 -10.86
CA ASP A 64 -7.10 15.06 -10.39
C ASP A 64 -8.51 15.32 -10.95
N ARG A 65 -8.74 15.01 -12.23
CA ARG A 65 -10.04 15.20 -12.90
C ARG A 65 -11.10 14.22 -12.41
N ASP A 66 -10.71 13.00 -12.05
CA ASP A 66 -11.62 11.91 -11.67
C ASP A 66 -11.61 11.61 -10.15
N ILE A 67 -11.01 12.47 -9.32
CA ILE A 67 -10.84 12.28 -7.86
C ILE A 67 -12.14 11.99 -7.11
N ALA A 68 -13.27 12.54 -7.57
CA ALA A 68 -14.58 12.29 -6.98
C ALA A 68 -14.98 10.79 -7.01
N ARG A 69 -14.50 10.02 -8.01
CA ARG A 69 -14.75 8.58 -8.13
C ARG A 69 -13.94 7.76 -7.13
N TYR A 70 -12.72 8.21 -6.83
CA TYR A 70 -11.84 7.57 -5.85
C TYR A 70 -12.29 7.84 -4.41
N THR A 71 -12.86 9.02 -4.17
CA THR A 71 -13.32 9.45 -2.84
C THR A 71 -14.79 9.19 -2.58
N ASP A 72 -15.51 8.58 -3.54
CA ASP A 72 -16.91 8.20 -3.40
C ASP A 72 -17.13 7.39 -2.11
N PRO A 73 -18.16 7.68 -1.30
CA PRO A 73 -18.41 6.98 -0.04
C PRO A 73 -18.52 5.45 -0.16
N SER A 74 -18.93 4.93 -1.32
CA SER A 74 -19.03 3.48 -1.58
C SER A 74 -17.67 2.80 -1.71
N VAL A 75 -16.61 3.51 -2.11
CA VAL A 75 -15.26 2.93 -2.24
C VAL A 75 -14.69 2.61 -0.86
N ASN A 76 -14.26 1.38 -0.65
CA ASN A 76 -13.62 0.93 0.60
C ASN A 76 -12.10 1.00 0.52
N VAL A 77 -11.52 0.69 -0.64
CA VAL A 77 -10.07 0.60 -0.84
C VAL A 77 -9.63 1.40 -2.06
N ILE A 78 -8.52 2.13 -1.91
CA ILE A 78 -7.90 2.90 -2.98
C ILE A 78 -6.48 2.35 -3.19
N PHE A 79 -6.22 1.81 -4.37
CA PHE A 79 -4.86 1.47 -4.82
C PHE A 79 -4.24 2.65 -5.55
N MET A 80 -3.04 3.02 -5.13
CA MET A 80 -2.23 4.10 -5.65
C MET A 80 -0.86 3.54 -6.06
N GLY A 81 -0.64 3.38 -7.36
CA GLY A 81 0.60 2.84 -7.92
C GLY A 81 1.00 3.41 -9.29
N GLY A 82 0.40 4.51 -9.73
CA GLY A 82 0.75 5.24 -10.95
C GLY A 82 1.78 6.37 -10.76
N ASP A 83 1.74 7.32 -11.67
CA ASP A 83 2.52 8.55 -11.71
C ASP A 83 2.16 9.48 -10.53
N ASP A 84 3.17 10.18 -10.00
CA ASP A 84 3.03 11.01 -8.80
C ASP A 84 2.71 12.48 -9.09
N SER A 85 2.43 12.87 -10.33
CA SER A 85 2.23 14.28 -10.71
C SER A 85 0.91 14.91 -10.24
N PHE A 86 0.01 14.13 -9.62
CA PHE A 86 -1.29 14.60 -9.11
C PHE A 86 -1.14 15.71 -8.07
N SER A 87 -2.17 16.53 -7.93
CA SER A 87 -2.15 17.70 -7.05
C SER A 87 -2.12 17.36 -5.56
N ALA A 88 -1.65 18.31 -4.74
CA ALA A 88 -1.72 18.18 -3.28
C ALA A 88 -3.18 18.14 -2.77
N ASP A 89 -4.11 18.80 -3.47
CA ASP A 89 -5.54 18.78 -3.14
C ASP A 89 -6.15 17.39 -3.35
N THR A 90 -5.76 16.69 -4.41
CA THR A 90 -6.12 15.28 -4.63
C THR A 90 -5.58 14.39 -3.52
N ALA A 91 -4.32 14.60 -3.11
CA ALA A 91 -3.73 13.85 -2.00
C ALA A 91 -4.54 14.03 -0.70
N SER A 92 -4.86 15.28 -0.36
CA SER A 92 -5.66 15.65 0.81
C SER A 92 -7.07 15.04 0.79
N GLN A 93 -7.73 15.02 -0.36
CA GLN A 93 -9.05 14.40 -0.51
C GLN A 93 -9.02 12.88 -0.30
N ILE A 94 -7.98 12.20 -0.80
CA ILE A 94 -7.76 10.77 -0.53
C ILE A 94 -7.53 10.56 0.97
N GLU A 95 -6.64 11.34 1.59
CA GLU A 95 -6.37 11.24 3.04
C GLU A 95 -7.64 11.48 3.88
N ALA A 96 -8.48 12.44 3.50
CA ALA A 96 -9.77 12.66 4.16
C ALA A 96 -10.69 11.42 4.04
N GLY A 97 -10.69 10.75 2.89
CA GLY A 97 -11.39 9.48 2.68
C GLY A 97 -10.84 8.36 3.58
N VAL A 98 -9.52 8.24 3.71
CA VAL A 98 -8.88 7.28 4.62
C VAL A 98 -9.23 7.59 6.06
N ALA A 99 -9.15 8.85 6.49
CA ALA A 99 -9.52 9.28 7.83
C ALA A 99 -10.98 8.94 8.18
N ALA A 100 -11.86 8.89 7.17
CA ALA A 100 -13.26 8.48 7.29
C ALA A 100 -13.49 6.96 7.27
N GLY A 101 -12.45 6.12 7.12
CA GLY A 101 -12.55 4.66 7.21
C GLY A 101 -12.14 3.87 5.96
N LYS A 102 -11.64 4.53 4.91
CA LYS A 102 -11.09 3.81 3.73
C LYS A 102 -9.72 3.21 4.01
N ILE A 103 -9.31 2.24 3.20
CA ILE A 103 -7.93 1.76 3.13
C ILE A 103 -7.26 2.40 1.92
N LEU A 104 -6.08 2.98 2.12
CA LEU A 104 -5.19 3.42 1.05
C LEU A 104 -4.01 2.46 0.96
N ILE A 105 -3.76 1.93 -0.24
CA ILE A 105 -2.59 1.08 -0.52
C ILE A 105 -1.71 1.83 -1.51
N VAL A 106 -0.51 2.19 -1.06
CA VAL A 106 0.50 2.90 -1.84
C VAL A 106 1.60 1.93 -2.26
N THR A 107 1.93 1.93 -3.55
CA THR A 107 2.97 1.07 -4.12
C THR A 107 4.16 1.87 -4.67
N ASN A 108 3.97 3.18 -4.89
CA ASN A 108 5.03 4.08 -5.33
C ASN A 108 5.64 4.86 -4.15
N LYS A 109 6.94 4.66 -3.90
CA LYS A 109 7.72 5.34 -2.85
C LYS A 109 7.94 6.84 -3.07
N GLN A 110 7.49 7.40 -4.20
CA GLN A 110 7.57 8.82 -4.49
C GLN A 110 6.35 9.61 -4.01
N TYR A 111 5.29 8.96 -3.52
CA TYR A 111 4.06 9.63 -3.07
C TYR A 111 4.18 10.35 -1.73
N ARG A 112 5.14 11.25 -1.63
CA ARG A 112 5.38 12.07 -0.43
C ARG A 112 4.36 13.19 -0.26
N LYS A 113 3.41 13.32 -1.19
CA LYS A 113 2.23 14.19 -1.05
C LYS A 113 1.25 13.69 0.03
N PHE A 114 1.28 12.41 0.39
CA PHE A 114 0.52 11.83 1.51
C PHE A 114 1.25 11.94 2.87
N ASN A 115 1.98 13.05 3.09
CA ASN A 115 2.93 13.15 4.22
C ASN A 115 2.27 12.94 5.59
N ALA A 116 1.00 13.31 5.74
CA ALA A 116 0.27 13.18 7.00
C ALA A 116 -0.05 11.72 7.34
N SER A 117 -0.31 10.89 6.32
CA SER A 117 -0.86 9.55 6.51
C SER A 117 0.12 8.41 6.24
N LEU A 118 1.19 8.64 5.48
CA LEU A 118 2.15 7.58 5.15
C LEU A 118 2.77 6.96 6.41
N PRO A 119 2.84 5.62 6.49
CA PRO A 119 3.34 4.90 7.64
C PRO A 119 4.88 4.92 7.75
N ALA A 120 5.59 5.37 6.72
CA ALA A 120 7.04 5.42 6.73
C ALA A 120 7.61 6.66 6.02
N GLU A 121 8.89 6.91 6.25
CA GLU A 121 9.66 8.01 5.67
C GLU A 121 10.82 7.48 4.82
N ASN A 122 11.27 8.26 3.83
CA ASN A 122 12.45 7.90 3.05
C ASN A 122 13.74 8.27 3.77
N ALA A 123 14.74 7.40 3.68
CA ALA A 123 16.03 7.59 4.34
C ALA A 123 17.23 7.44 3.40
N GLY A 124 17.15 8.06 2.22
CA GLY A 124 18.23 8.07 1.23
C GLY A 124 18.47 6.74 0.52
N PRO A 125 19.40 6.69 -0.45
CA PRO A 125 19.73 5.46 -1.16
C PRO A 125 20.52 4.50 -0.27
N VAL A 126 20.21 3.20 -0.37
CA VAL A 126 20.92 2.09 0.27
C VAL A 126 21.08 0.94 -0.73
N PRO A 127 22.04 0.03 -0.55
CA PRO A 127 22.11 -1.19 -1.35
C PRO A 127 20.77 -1.96 -1.32
N ASP A 128 20.44 -2.62 -2.43
CA ASP A 128 19.22 -3.44 -2.47
C ASP A 128 19.32 -4.64 -1.52
N GLY A 129 18.17 -5.11 -1.04
CA GLY A 129 18.12 -6.23 -0.11
C GLY A 129 18.17 -7.58 -0.82
N GLN A 130 18.83 -8.58 -0.21
CA GLN A 130 18.97 -9.92 -0.78
C GLN A 130 17.71 -10.77 -0.65
N PHE A 131 16.90 -10.52 0.39
CA PHE A 131 15.64 -11.22 0.62
C PHE A 131 14.73 -10.40 1.53
N LEU A 132 13.44 -10.72 1.51
CA LEU A 132 12.46 -10.26 2.50
C LEU A 132 12.19 -11.36 3.50
N ASN A 133 12.05 -10.98 4.78
CA ASN A 133 11.59 -11.84 5.85
C ASN A 133 10.23 -11.36 6.36
N ILE A 134 9.40 -12.31 6.79
CA ILE A 134 8.20 -12.00 7.57
C ILE A 134 8.63 -11.36 8.89
N THR A 135 8.06 -10.21 9.20
CA THR A 135 8.27 -9.53 10.47
C THR A 135 7.29 -10.07 11.50
N ASP A 136 7.82 -10.46 12.66
CA ASP A 136 7.06 -11.05 13.77
C ASP A 136 6.10 -12.17 13.28
N PRO A 137 6.62 -13.30 12.79
CA PRO A 137 5.80 -14.37 12.21
C PRO A 137 4.83 -15.00 13.22
N ASP A 138 5.09 -14.84 14.53
CA ASP A 138 4.24 -15.33 15.61
C ASP A 138 3.08 -14.38 15.93
N ALA A 139 3.11 -13.12 15.44
CA ALA A 139 1.97 -12.22 15.54
C ALA A 139 0.76 -12.79 14.80
N ALA A 140 -0.43 -12.70 15.41
CA ALA A 140 -1.66 -13.28 14.86
C ALA A 140 -1.96 -12.81 13.42
N LEU A 141 -1.74 -11.51 13.14
CA LEU A 141 -1.91 -10.97 11.79
C LEU A 141 -0.88 -11.56 10.83
N SER A 142 0.43 -11.48 11.13
CA SER A 142 1.49 -12.04 10.28
C SER A 142 1.28 -13.53 10.02
N GLY A 143 0.99 -14.31 11.07
CA GLY A 143 0.68 -15.73 10.95
C GLY A 143 -0.48 -16.01 10.00
N TYR A 144 -1.56 -15.21 10.05
CA TYR A 144 -2.69 -15.33 9.12
C TYR A 144 -2.32 -14.92 7.69
N LEU A 145 -1.69 -13.76 7.51
CA LEU A 145 -1.34 -13.22 6.19
C LEU A 145 -0.45 -14.18 5.41
N PHE A 146 0.55 -14.75 6.07
CA PHE A 146 1.58 -15.57 5.43
C PHE A 146 1.35 -17.09 5.59
N ALA A 147 0.22 -17.51 6.16
CA ALA A 147 -0.12 -18.93 6.30
C ALA A 147 -0.10 -19.65 4.94
N GLY A 148 0.72 -20.70 4.85
CA GLY A 148 0.89 -21.52 3.65
C GLY A 148 1.79 -20.90 2.58
N LEU A 149 2.41 -19.75 2.85
CA LEU A 149 3.41 -19.12 1.98
C LEU A 149 4.83 -19.43 2.45
N ARG A 150 5.82 -19.04 1.63
CA ARG A 150 7.23 -19.11 2.02
C ARG A 150 7.53 -18.15 3.17
N THR A 151 8.48 -18.50 4.02
CA THR A 151 8.89 -17.67 5.17
C THR A 151 9.96 -16.63 4.83
N GLN A 152 10.58 -16.77 3.65
CA GLN A 152 11.59 -15.86 3.11
C GLN A 152 11.43 -15.75 1.59
N TYR A 153 11.63 -14.54 1.07
CA TYR A 153 11.43 -14.19 -0.34
C TYR A 153 12.74 -13.66 -0.92
N SER A 154 13.47 -14.49 -1.67
CA SER A 154 14.75 -14.09 -2.25
C SER A 154 14.59 -13.09 -3.39
N ASN A 155 15.50 -12.11 -3.46
CA ASN A 155 15.62 -11.20 -4.58
C ASN A 155 16.22 -11.94 -5.78
N THR A 156 15.44 -12.10 -6.86
CA THR A 156 15.91 -12.76 -8.09
C THR A 156 16.60 -11.82 -9.09
N ASN A 157 16.56 -10.50 -8.84
CA ASN A 157 17.14 -9.49 -9.71
C ASN A 157 17.45 -8.19 -8.93
N PRO A 158 18.52 -8.16 -8.12
CA PRO A 158 18.79 -7.05 -7.23
C PRO A 158 19.20 -5.78 -8.00
N LEU A 159 18.64 -4.65 -7.56
CA LEU A 159 19.05 -3.32 -8.01
C LEU A 159 20.41 -2.94 -7.40
N SER A 160 21.11 -2.00 -8.03
CA SER A 160 22.34 -1.45 -7.46
C SER A 160 22.07 -0.70 -6.14
N GLU A 161 20.97 0.05 -6.12
CA GLU A 161 20.49 0.79 -4.95
C GLU A 161 18.96 0.82 -4.95
N ARG A 162 18.40 0.90 -3.74
CA ARG A 162 16.99 1.17 -3.49
C ARG A 162 16.86 2.37 -2.55
N LEU A 163 15.67 2.94 -2.51
CA LEU A 163 15.37 3.99 -1.54
C LEU A 163 15.07 3.35 -0.18
N ASN A 164 15.79 3.74 0.87
CA ASN A 164 15.55 3.23 2.21
C ASN A 164 14.23 3.77 2.76
N THR A 165 13.61 2.99 3.64
CA THR A 165 12.36 3.32 4.29
C THR A 165 12.51 3.18 5.81
N ILE A 166 12.00 4.13 6.58
CA ILE A 166 11.99 4.08 8.05
C ILE A 166 10.53 4.13 8.51
N ALA A 167 10.08 3.10 9.21
CA ALA A 167 8.74 3.08 9.78
C ALA A 167 8.58 4.21 10.81
N LYS A 168 7.48 4.95 10.72
CA LYS A 168 7.09 5.93 11.74
C LYS A 168 6.62 5.23 13.01
N ALA A 169 6.66 5.96 14.12
CA ALA A 169 6.12 5.47 15.39
C ALA A 169 4.62 5.12 15.24
N GLY A 170 4.22 3.94 15.73
CA GLY A 170 2.85 3.44 15.63
C GLY A 170 2.55 2.68 14.33
N SER A 171 3.49 2.61 13.38
CA SER A 171 3.38 1.75 12.21
C SER A 171 3.74 0.30 12.54
N VAL A 172 3.15 -0.63 11.81
CA VAL A 172 3.39 -2.06 11.92
C VAL A 172 4.05 -2.55 10.63
N THR A 173 5.23 -3.13 10.75
CA THR A 173 5.96 -3.75 9.63
C THR A 173 5.57 -5.22 9.52
N LEU A 174 5.22 -5.66 8.30
CA LEU A 174 4.81 -7.04 7.98
C LEU A 174 5.91 -7.79 7.21
N LEU A 175 6.66 -7.09 6.37
CA LEU A 175 7.86 -7.60 5.70
C LEU A 175 9.00 -6.62 5.91
N SER A 176 10.19 -7.16 6.19
CA SER A 176 11.44 -6.41 6.25
C SER A 176 12.42 -6.95 5.24
N TYR A 177 13.26 -6.06 4.69
CA TYR A 177 14.47 -6.46 4.00
C TYR A 177 15.43 -7.17 4.98
N ASP A 178 16.38 -7.94 4.45
CA ASP A 178 17.50 -8.56 5.18
C ASP A 178 18.36 -7.55 5.97
N THR A 179 18.30 -6.29 5.55
CA THR A 179 18.92 -5.12 6.17
C THR A 179 18.10 -4.55 7.34
N GLY A 180 16.89 -5.07 7.58
CA GLY A 180 16.03 -4.78 8.73
C GLY A 180 14.96 -3.73 8.48
N ASP A 181 15.13 -2.89 7.46
CA ASP A 181 14.17 -1.85 7.12
C ASP A 181 12.89 -2.39 6.44
N PRO A 182 11.78 -1.64 6.48
CA PRO A 182 10.47 -2.14 6.07
C PRO A 182 10.33 -2.26 4.54
N ALA A 183 9.70 -3.35 4.11
CA ALA A 183 9.27 -3.59 2.72
C ALA A 183 7.75 -3.58 2.56
N LEU A 184 7.00 -3.99 3.59
CA LEU A 184 5.55 -3.84 3.69
C LEU A 184 5.22 -3.33 5.09
N VAL A 185 4.59 -2.17 5.16
CA VAL A 185 4.28 -1.49 6.42
C VAL A 185 2.89 -0.88 6.34
N TYR A 186 2.18 -0.83 7.46
CA TYR A 186 0.89 -0.13 7.54
C TYR A 186 0.74 0.65 8.84
N ALA A 187 -0.14 1.65 8.84
CA ALA A 187 -0.50 2.41 10.03
C ALA A 187 -1.98 2.81 10.00
N PRO A 188 -2.61 2.96 11.17
CA PRO A 188 -3.92 3.58 11.27
C PRO A 188 -3.85 5.07 10.90
N TYR A 189 -4.87 5.57 10.22
CA TYR A 189 -5.04 7.00 9.94
C TYR A 189 -6.53 7.37 10.04
N GLY A 190 -6.88 8.14 11.06
CA GLY A 190 -8.27 8.35 11.45
C GLY A 190 -8.97 7.02 11.76
N SER A 191 -10.08 6.74 11.07
CA SER A 191 -10.83 5.47 11.20
C SER A 191 -10.39 4.40 10.19
N GLY A 192 -9.49 4.73 9.27
CA GLY A 192 -9.01 3.85 8.21
C GLY A 192 -7.52 3.49 8.36
N TYR A 193 -6.94 3.01 7.28
CA TYR A 193 -5.56 2.52 7.26
C TYR A 193 -4.81 2.97 6.00
N VAL A 194 -3.51 3.20 6.16
CA VAL A 194 -2.58 3.34 5.03
C VAL A 194 -1.61 2.18 5.06
N VAL A 195 -1.49 1.50 3.92
CA VAL A 195 -0.52 0.43 3.65
C VAL A 195 0.47 0.98 2.63
N GLU A 196 1.77 0.87 2.92
CA GLU A 196 2.84 1.22 1.99
C GLU A 196 3.64 -0.04 1.66
N TRP A 197 3.61 -0.43 0.39
CA TRP A 197 4.58 -1.33 -0.19
C TRP A 197 5.83 -0.50 -0.49
N ALA A 198 6.77 -0.58 0.44
CA ALA A 198 8.06 0.09 0.36
C ALA A 198 9.02 -0.68 -0.56
N MET A 199 8.55 -1.19 -1.70
CA MET A 199 9.39 -1.70 -2.76
C MET A 199 8.90 -1.16 -4.08
N THR A 200 9.82 -0.87 -5.01
CA THR A 200 9.46 -0.30 -6.31
C THR A 200 8.57 -1.24 -7.13
N THR A 201 8.72 -2.54 -6.89
CA THR A 201 7.92 -3.62 -7.49
C THR A 201 8.03 -4.87 -6.61
N ASN A 202 6.97 -5.66 -6.54
CA ASN A 202 6.94 -6.90 -5.78
C ASN A 202 7.74 -8.02 -6.47
N GLN A 203 7.82 -8.01 -7.80
CA GLN A 203 8.87 -8.72 -8.54
C GLN A 203 10.14 -7.89 -8.38
N PRO A 204 11.22 -8.41 -7.78
CA PRO A 204 11.71 -9.79 -7.91
C PRO A 204 11.56 -10.71 -6.68
N TYR A 205 10.84 -10.29 -5.64
CA TYR A 205 10.75 -10.97 -4.35
C TYR A 205 9.59 -11.98 -4.26
N LEU A 206 8.36 -11.48 -4.47
CA LEU A 206 7.14 -12.26 -4.39
C LEU A 206 6.64 -12.57 -5.79
N ASN A 207 6.11 -13.76 -6.02
CA ASN A 207 5.36 -14.03 -7.25
C ASN A 207 3.96 -13.37 -7.20
N ALA A 208 3.28 -13.30 -8.34
CA ALA A 208 1.96 -12.67 -8.43
C ALA A 208 0.92 -13.29 -7.47
N THR A 209 0.91 -14.62 -7.34
CA THR A 209 -0.01 -15.33 -6.43
C THR A 209 0.26 -15.00 -4.96
N GLU A 210 1.52 -14.91 -4.55
CA GLU A 210 1.88 -14.57 -3.17
C GLU A 210 1.47 -13.14 -2.83
N ALA A 211 1.80 -12.18 -3.70
CA ALA A 211 1.43 -10.78 -3.53
C ALA A 211 -0.10 -10.60 -3.47
N ASP A 212 -0.83 -11.30 -4.34
CA ASP A 212 -2.29 -11.31 -4.35
C ASP A 212 -2.87 -11.82 -3.02
N ILE A 213 -2.44 -12.99 -2.56
CA ILE A 213 -2.91 -13.60 -1.30
C ILE A 213 -2.67 -12.65 -0.12
N ILE A 214 -1.48 -12.04 -0.04
CA ILE A 214 -1.11 -11.12 1.05
C ILE A 214 -2.02 -9.89 1.03
N ASN A 215 -2.18 -9.23 -0.11
CA ASN A 215 -3.05 -8.05 -0.22
C ASN A 215 -4.51 -8.39 0.11
N ALA A 216 -5.03 -9.49 -0.45
CA ALA A 216 -6.42 -9.88 -0.25
C ALA A 216 -6.73 -10.23 1.22
N ARG A 217 -5.80 -10.89 1.92
CA ARG A 217 -5.93 -11.19 3.36
C ARG A 217 -5.79 -9.92 4.22
N LEU A 218 -4.85 -9.05 3.87
CA LEU A 218 -4.62 -7.80 4.59
C LEU A 218 -5.83 -6.89 4.51
N ILE A 219 -6.37 -6.67 3.31
CA ILE A 219 -7.56 -5.82 3.11
C ILE A 219 -8.76 -6.33 3.92
N ARG A 220 -9.08 -7.63 3.83
CA ARG A 220 -10.20 -8.21 4.59
C ARG A 220 -10.02 -8.02 6.09
N THR A 221 -8.79 -8.18 6.59
CA THR A 221 -8.50 -8.04 8.02
C THR A 221 -8.63 -6.59 8.49
N LEU A 222 -8.08 -5.64 7.73
CA LEU A 222 -8.13 -4.21 8.08
C LEU A 222 -9.55 -3.64 7.97
N LEU A 223 -10.37 -4.09 7.01
CA LEU A 223 -11.78 -3.67 6.92
C LEU A 223 -12.64 -4.25 8.07
N ALA A 224 -12.31 -5.45 8.56
CA ALA A 224 -13.02 -6.08 9.66
C ALA A 224 -12.71 -5.44 11.04
N SER A 225 -11.62 -4.69 11.15
CA SER A 225 -11.17 -4.06 12.40
C SER A 225 -10.89 -2.57 12.17
N PRO A 226 -11.88 -1.67 12.26
CA PRO A 226 -11.67 -0.23 12.07
C PRO A 226 -10.63 0.34 13.02
N ALA A 227 -9.82 1.30 12.56
CA ALA A 227 -8.67 1.86 13.30
C ALA A 227 -9.04 2.58 14.61
N THR A 228 -10.32 2.88 14.83
CA THR A 228 -10.83 3.36 16.13
C THR A 228 -10.74 2.31 17.24
N GLN A 229 -10.47 1.05 16.88
CA GLN A 229 -10.02 0.01 17.80
C GLN A 229 -8.49 -0.01 17.89
N SER A 230 -7.93 1.10 18.38
CA SER A 230 -6.79 0.96 19.31
C SER A 230 -7.21 -0.08 20.36
N PRO A 231 -6.35 -1.02 20.84
CA PRO A 231 -6.73 -1.87 21.95
C PRO A 231 -7.19 -0.97 23.09
N ALA A 232 -8.50 -0.89 23.26
CA ALA A 232 -9.09 -0.12 24.32
C ALA A 232 -8.55 -0.74 25.59
N ILE A 233 -7.74 0.02 26.33
CA ILE A 233 -7.55 -0.21 27.74
C ILE A 233 -8.96 -0.11 28.31
N THR A 234 -9.62 -1.25 28.46
CA THR A 234 -10.89 -1.34 29.17
C THR A 234 -10.52 -1.04 30.60
N THR A 235 -10.63 0.25 30.96
CA THR A 235 -10.62 0.69 32.34
C THR A 235 -11.90 0.16 32.96
N VAL A 236 -11.81 -1.08 33.46
CA VAL A 236 -12.87 -1.69 34.26
C VAL A 236 -13.13 -0.74 35.43
N PRO A 237 -14.35 -0.22 35.63
CA PRO A 237 -14.63 0.64 36.77
C PRO A 237 -14.55 -0.24 38.03
N VAL A 238 -13.46 -0.09 38.79
CA VAL A 238 -13.29 -0.80 40.06
C VAL A 238 -14.24 -0.23 41.11
N THR A 239 -15.26 -1.01 41.44
CA THR A 239 -16.09 -0.82 42.63
C THR A 239 -15.28 -1.31 43.84
N PRO A 240 -15.03 -0.49 44.88
CA PRO A 240 -14.22 -0.93 46.00
C PRO A 240 -15.04 -1.87 46.90
N THR A 241 -14.63 -3.14 47.00
CA THR A 241 -15.14 -4.08 48.02
C THR A 241 -14.02 -5.06 48.43
N PRO A 242 -14.09 -5.64 49.63
CA PRO A 242 -13.15 -5.45 50.73
C PRO A 242 -11.93 -6.40 50.68
N ILE A 243 -10.92 -6.00 51.45
CA ILE A 243 -9.64 -6.68 51.67
C ILE A 243 -9.84 -8.09 52.22
N ILE A 244 -9.30 -9.10 51.54
CA ILE A 244 -8.95 -10.41 52.10
C ILE A 244 -7.59 -10.87 51.56
N THR A 245 -6.65 -10.91 52.50
CA THR A 245 -5.35 -11.58 52.65
C THR A 245 -4.80 -12.47 51.52
N ALA A 246 -3.69 -11.99 50.96
CA ALA A 246 -2.46 -12.69 50.53
C ALA A 246 -2.52 -13.84 49.49
N THR A 247 -2.00 -13.55 48.30
CA THR A 247 -0.71 -14.12 47.83
C THR A 247 -0.02 -13.08 46.94
N THR A 248 1.25 -12.83 47.23
CA THR A 248 2.15 -11.84 46.63
C THR A 248 2.08 -11.80 45.10
N PRO A 249 1.71 -10.69 44.45
CA PRO A 249 2.06 -10.46 43.06
C PRO A 249 3.57 -10.26 42.96
N ALA A 250 4.21 -10.97 42.02
CA ALA A 250 5.61 -10.74 41.68
C ALA A 250 5.84 -9.25 41.35
N PRO A 251 7.04 -8.69 41.60
CA PRO A 251 7.31 -7.29 41.37
C PRO A 251 7.02 -6.95 39.90
N LEU A 252 6.37 -5.80 39.66
CA LEU A 252 6.34 -5.18 38.34
C LEU A 252 7.78 -5.12 37.83
N ALA A 253 8.06 -5.80 36.71
CA ALA A 253 9.39 -5.78 36.14
C ALA A 253 9.69 -4.35 35.68
N ASP A 254 10.51 -3.61 36.42
CA ASP A 254 11.05 -2.30 36.03
C ASP A 254 12.09 -2.40 34.89
N THR A 255 12.11 -3.54 34.20
CA THR A 255 13.12 -3.91 33.21
C THR A 255 12.48 -4.42 31.92
N GLY A 256 13.09 -4.08 30.78
CA GLY A 256 12.74 -4.59 29.45
C GLY A 256 13.85 -5.46 28.85
N SER A 257 13.59 -5.92 27.62
CA SER A 257 14.55 -6.68 26.82
C SER A 257 14.88 -5.94 25.53
N MET A 258 16.10 -6.12 25.02
CA MET A 258 16.56 -5.52 23.79
C MET A 258 17.41 -6.47 22.94
N MET A 259 17.01 -6.66 21.69
CA MET A 259 17.80 -7.38 20.70
C MET A 259 18.71 -6.39 19.96
N ILE A 260 20.03 -6.51 20.16
CA ILE A 260 21.02 -5.60 19.61
C ILE A 260 21.74 -6.27 18.44
N TYR A 261 21.83 -5.55 17.33
CA TYR A 261 22.50 -5.97 16.10
C TYR A 261 23.59 -4.97 15.69
N SER A 262 24.55 -5.44 14.89
CA SER A 262 25.54 -4.54 14.28
C SER A 262 26.00 -5.02 12.92
N SER A 263 26.55 -4.09 12.13
CA SER A 263 27.35 -4.38 10.95
C SER A 263 28.75 -3.80 11.13
N PRO A 264 29.82 -4.61 11.15
CA PRO A 264 29.82 -6.08 11.06
C PRO A 264 29.17 -6.75 12.27
N THR A 265 28.77 -8.02 12.14
CA THR A 265 28.34 -8.83 13.28
C THR A 265 29.52 -9.21 14.18
N GLY A 266 29.26 -9.55 15.43
CA GLY A 266 30.29 -9.89 16.42
C GLY A 266 30.90 -8.67 17.13
N ALA A 267 30.24 -7.51 17.08
CA ALA A 267 30.64 -6.34 17.85
C ALA A 267 30.28 -6.51 19.32
N ASN A 268 31.11 -6.00 20.21
CA ASN A 268 30.83 -5.92 21.65
C ASN A 268 29.70 -4.94 21.91
N ILE A 269 28.74 -5.33 22.75
CA ILE A 269 27.60 -4.52 23.15
C ILE A 269 27.89 -3.93 24.54
N LEU A 270 27.85 -2.61 24.66
CA LEU A 270 27.90 -1.91 25.93
C LEU A 270 26.66 -1.04 26.12
N ILE A 271 26.01 -1.14 27.28
CA ILE A 271 24.89 -0.30 27.69
C ILE A 271 25.34 0.53 28.88
N ASP A 272 25.30 1.86 28.77
CA ASP A 272 25.82 2.81 29.77
C ASP A 272 27.27 2.50 30.20
N GLY A 273 28.07 1.96 29.28
CA GLY A 273 29.45 1.57 29.51
C GLY A 273 29.64 0.18 30.15
N ILE A 274 28.58 -0.57 30.45
CA ILE A 274 28.63 -1.95 30.97
C ILE A 274 28.58 -2.94 29.81
N TYR A 275 29.48 -3.93 29.78
CA TYR A 275 29.52 -4.94 28.73
C TYR A 275 28.43 -6.02 28.90
N HIS A 276 27.71 -6.31 27.81
CA HIS A 276 26.56 -7.21 27.79
C HIS A 276 26.65 -8.36 26.77
N GLY A 277 27.79 -8.56 26.12
CA GLY A 277 28.02 -9.65 25.15
C GLY A 277 28.34 -9.13 23.75
N THR A 278 28.09 -9.92 22.71
CA THR A 278 28.35 -9.56 21.32
C THR A 278 27.09 -9.61 20.45
N THR A 279 27.08 -8.85 19.35
CA THR A 279 25.98 -8.84 18.39
C THR A 279 26.01 -10.06 17.45
N PRO A 280 24.84 -10.57 17.01
CA PRO A 280 23.50 -10.28 17.54
C PRO A 280 23.34 -10.78 18.98
N GLY A 281 22.82 -9.96 19.88
CA GLY A 281 22.68 -10.29 21.30
C GLY A 281 21.31 -9.92 21.85
N ASN A 282 20.68 -10.85 22.56
CA ASN A 282 19.43 -10.60 23.28
C ASN A 282 19.74 -10.21 24.74
N LEU A 283 19.54 -8.94 25.07
CA LEU A 283 19.75 -8.41 26.40
C LEU A 283 18.42 -8.42 27.15
N THR A 284 18.39 -8.99 28.34
CA THR A 284 17.19 -9.00 29.18
C THR A 284 17.49 -8.35 30.52
N GLY A 285 16.48 -7.76 31.16
CA GLY A 285 16.67 -7.16 32.48
C GLY A 285 17.30 -5.77 32.46
N ILE A 286 17.27 -5.05 31.33
CA ILE A 286 17.74 -3.65 31.27
C ILE A 286 16.67 -2.78 31.93
N SER A 287 17.05 -1.86 32.82
CA SER A 287 16.10 -0.92 33.44
C SER A 287 15.32 -0.13 32.39
N GLN A 288 14.13 0.31 32.72
CA GLN A 288 13.37 1.21 31.86
C GLN A 288 14.03 2.58 31.71
N GLY A 289 13.88 3.19 30.53
CA GLY A 289 14.37 4.54 30.25
C GLY A 289 15.38 4.62 29.09
N ASN A 290 16.02 5.77 28.98
CA ASN A 290 17.06 6.01 27.97
C ASN A 290 18.38 5.41 28.43
N HIS A 291 19.03 4.67 27.53
CA HIS A 291 20.36 4.11 27.74
C HIS A 291 21.27 4.45 26.57
N ILE A 292 22.57 4.58 26.84
CA ILE A 292 23.59 4.78 25.81
C ILE A 292 24.06 3.40 25.34
N LEU A 293 23.75 3.07 24.09
CA LEU A 293 24.28 1.91 23.39
C LEU A 293 25.62 2.29 22.76
N ARG A 294 26.68 1.59 23.15
CA ARG A 294 27.97 1.62 22.46
C ARG A 294 28.30 0.25 21.88
N LEU A 295 28.65 0.23 20.60
CA LEU A 295 29.13 -0.96 19.92
C LEU A 295 30.61 -0.80 19.61
N THR A 296 31.42 -1.81 19.91
CA THR A 296 32.88 -1.75 19.64
C THR A 296 33.36 -3.03 18.98
N GLN A 297 34.23 -2.90 17.97
CA GLN A 297 34.83 -4.04 17.28
C GLN A 297 36.23 -3.69 16.80
N SER A 298 37.19 -4.60 16.97
CA SER A 298 38.57 -4.37 16.55
C SER A 298 38.67 -4.10 15.06
N GLY A 299 39.35 -3.02 14.68
CA GLY A 299 39.47 -2.59 13.28
C GLY A 299 38.37 -1.65 12.80
N TYR A 300 37.45 -1.25 13.69
CA TYR A 300 36.37 -0.31 13.41
C TYR A 300 36.32 0.84 14.42
N TYR A 301 35.74 1.98 14.02
CA TYR A 301 35.35 3.06 14.92
C TYR A 301 34.15 2.62 15.76
N ASP A 302 34.17 2.97 17.05
CA ASP A 302 33.06 2.73 17.96
C ASP A 302 31.81 3.46 17.47
N TYR A 303 30.67 2.79 17.58
CA TYR A 303 29.35 3.37 17.33
C TYR A 303 28.71 3.73 18.67
N GLU A 304 28.17 4.94 18.80
CA GLU A 304 27.37 5.37 19.95
C GLU A 304 25.97 5.80 19.50
N GLY A 305 24.94 5.30 20.17
CA GLY A 305 23.54 5.63 19.94
C GLY A 305 22.74 5.64 21.24
N THR A 306 21.56 6.25 21.22
CA THR A 306 20.62 6.21 22.36
C THR A 306 19.50 5.22 22.07
N ILE A 307 19.17 4.38 23.04
CA ILE A 307 18.10 3.40 22.97
C ILE A 307 17.10 3.67 24.12
N TYR A 308 15.82 3.38 23.90
CA TYR A 308 14.78 3.51 24.95
C TYR A 308 14.19 2.14 25.28
N VAL A 309 14.27 1.77 26.56
CA VAL A 309 13.80 0.48 27.09
C VAL A 309 12.43 0.65 27.74
N VAL A 310 11.46 -0.14 27.29
CA VAL A 310 10.09 -0.17 27.82
C VAL A 310 9.93 -1.40 28.73
N PRO A 311 9.39 -1.27 29.95
CA PRO A 311 9.13 -2.39 30.85
C PRO A 311 8.34 -3.52 30.20
N GLY A 312 8.82 -4.76 30.33
CA GLY A 312 8.12 -5.95 29.84
C GLY A 312 8.01 -6.09 28.32
N GLN A 313 8.61 -5.18 27.53
CA GLN A 313 8.67 -5.26 26.08
C GLN A 313 10.06 -5.72 25.61
N SER A 314 10.11 -6.33 24.43
CA SER A 314 11.35 -6.70 23.76
C SER A 314 11.53 -5.85 22.51
N ASN A 315 12.39 -4.84 22.57
CA ASN A 315 12.65 -3.90 21.47
C ASN A 315 13.97 -4.22 20.76
N HIS A 316 14.21 -3.60 19.60
CA HIS A 316 15.38 -3.89 18.77
C HIS A 316 16.21 -2.61 18.55
N ALA A 317 17.53 -2.73 18.49
CA ALA A 317 18.42 -1.63 18.10
C ALA A 317 19.57 -2.13 17.21
N PHE A 318 20.05 -1.25 16.32
CA PHE A 318 21.07 -1.57 15.34
C PHE A 318 22.11 -0.44 15.25
N GLY A 319 23.39 -0.78 15.11
CA GLY A 319 24.44 0.19 14.80
C GLY A 319 25.47 -0.29 13.78
N THR A 320 25.92 0.63 12.93
CA THR A 320 26.93 0.36 11.89
C THR A 320 28.28 0.88 12.33
N LEU A 321 29.29 0.02 12.30
CA LEU A 321 30.67 0.34 12.64
C LEU A 321 31.45 0.65 11.36
N GLN A 322 32.19 1.76 11.34
CA GLN A 322 32.99 2.16 10.19
C GLN A 322 34.42 1.61 10.31
N PRO A 323 35.03 1.02 9.26
CA PRO A 323 36.40 0.50 9.35
C PRO A 323 37.43 1.61 9.61
N LEU A 324 38.43 1.35 10.45
CA LEU A 324 39.53 2.28 10.77
C LEU A 324 40.52 2.51 9.60
N ASN A 325 40.38 1.77 8.48
CA ASN A 325 41.40 1.66 7.44
C ASN A 325 41.03 2.29 6.08
N GLN A 326 39.97 3.09 5.96
CA GLN A 326 39.68 3.80 4.71
C GLN A 326 40.48 5.11 4.62
N ILE A 327 41.56 5.08 3.84
CA ILE A 327 42.19 6.29 3.29
C ILE A 327 41.22 6.84 2.25
N SER A 328 40.60 7.99 2.52
CA SER A 328 39.68 8.65 1.59
C SER A 328 40.39 8.99 0.28
N THR A 329 40.04 8.33 -0.83
CA THR A 329 40.39 8.83 -2.17
C THR A 329 39.28 9.75 -2.67
N PRO A 330 39.59 10.97 -3.15
CA PRO A 330 38.58 11.83 -3.73
C PRO A 330 38.13 11.25 -5.09
N SER A 331 36.81 11.14 -5.26
CA SER A 331 36.17 10.71 -6.50
C SER A 331 36.47 11.72 -7.63
N THR A 332 37.27 11.29 -8.61
CA THR A 332 37.56 12.05 -9.83
C THR A 332 36.37 11.95 -10.77
N ALA A 333 35.68 13.07 -10.99
CA ALA A 333 34.62 13.19 -12.00
C ALA A 333 35.18 12.89 -13.41
N ALA A 334 34.61 11.90 -14.08
CA ALA A 334 34.90 11.60 -15.48
C ALA A 334 34.24 12.65 -16.40
N PRO A 335 34.93 13.16 -17.43
CA PRO A 335 34.34 14.14 -18.35
C PRO A 335 33.32 13.48 -19.29
N VAL A 336 32.10 14.02 -19.30
CA VAL A 336 31.03 13.63 -20.24
C VAL A 336 31.31 14.30 -21.59
N ILE A 337 31.51 13.49 -22.64
CA ILE A 337 31.64 13.97 -24.03
C ILE A 337 30.24 14.08 -24.63
N VAL A 338 29.81 15.27 -25.01
CA VAL A 338 28.51 15.53 -25.66
C VAL A 338 28.72 15.57 -27.18
N PRO A 339 28.00 14.77 -28.00
CA PRO A 339 28.09 14.88 -29.45
C PRO A 339 27.27 16.08 -29.96
N VAL A 340 27.91 16.94 -30.76
CA VAL A 340 27.24 18.01 -31.52
C VAL A 340 26.59 17.41 -32.76
N VAL A 341 25.25 17.54 -32.86
CA VAL A 341 24.48 17.19 -34.06
C VAL A 341 24.16 18.47 -34.83
N THR A 342 24.64 18.56 -36.06
CA THR A 342 24.39 19.67 -36.98
C THR A 342 23.04 19.46 -37.67
N VAL A 343 22.06 20.35 -37.46
CA VAL A 343 20.75 20.33 -38.14
C VAL A 343 20.83 21.06 -39.49
N ALA A 344 20.48 20.35 -40.56
CA ALA A 344 20.20 20.94 -41.87
C ALA A 344 18.73 21.41 -41.91
N ALA A 345 18.51 22.65 -42.37
CA ALA A 345 17.19 23.24 -42.50
C ALA A 345 16.45 22.68 -43.74
N THR A 346 15.21 22.22 -43.54
CA THR A 346 14.25 22.00 -44.62
C THR A 346 12.96 22.80 -44.37
N THR A 347 12.48 23.38 -45.46
CA THR A 347 11.33 24.28 -45.63
C THR A 347 10.01 23.63 -45.20
N PRO A 348 9.02 24.38 -44.66
CA PRO A 348 7.74 23.80 -44.23
C PRO A 348 6.82 23.51 -45.42
N ALA A 349 6.34 22.27 -45.52
CA ALA A 349 5.27 21.86 -46.42
C ALA A 349 3.90 21.91 -45.71
N ALA A 350 2.89 22.29 -46.48
CA ALA A 350 1.53 22.59 -46.04
C ALA A 350 0.71 21.37 -45.55
N THR A 351 -0.10 21.64 -44.52
CA THR A 351 -1.43 21.11 -44.14
C THR A 351 -1.93 19.78 -44.71
N THR A 352 -2.34 18.85 -43.84
CA THR A 352 -3.59 18.05 -43.96
C THR A 352 -4.08 17.60 -42.57
N GLY A 353 -5.39 17.69 -42.33
CA GLY A 353 -6.04 17.44 -41.04
C GLY A 353 -6.33 15.95 -40.74
N PRO A 354 -6.93 15.64 -39.57
CA PRO A 354 -7.00 14.29 -38.98
C PRO A 354 -7.91 13.27 -39.68
N LEU A 355 -8.32 13.50 -40.93
CA LEU A 355 -9.28 12.64 -41.65
C LEU A 355 -8.70 11.81 -42.81
N GLU A 356 -7.39 11.87 -43.09
CA GLU A 356 -6.79 11.13 -44.22
C GLU A 356 -5.93 9.92 -43.82
N ASN A 357 -6.02 9.44 -42.58
CA ASN A 357 -5.42 8.16 -42.22
C ASN A 357 -6.39 7.00 -42.55
N PRO A 358 -6.11 6.16 -43.55
CA PRO A 358 -7.00 5.05 -43.92
C PRO A 358 -7.21 4.03 -42.78
N GLY A 359 -6.33 3.99 -41.76
CA GLY A 359 -6.54 3.20 -40.55
C GLY A 359 -7.58 3.77 -39.58
N VAL A 360 -7.77 5.09 -39.56
CA VAL A 360 -8.73 5.77 -38.66
C VAL A 360 -10.15 5.77 -39.24
N ILE A 361 -10.30 5.84 -40.56
CA ILE A 361 -11.60 5.76 -41.25
C ILE A 361 -12.27 4.38 -41.05
N VAL A 362 -11.48 3.29 -41.07
CA VAL A 362 -12.00 1.93 -40.88
C VAL A 362 -12.47 1.69 -39.44
N ALA A 363 -11.78 2.27 -38.45
CA ALA A 363 -12.16 2.15 -37.04
C ALA A 363 -13.47 2.90 -36.71
N ILE A 364 -13.70 4.08 -37.28
CA ILE A 364 -14.91 4.87 -37.03
C ILE A 364 -16.15 4.25 -37.71
N ILE A 365 -16.00 3.70 -38.92
CA ILE A 365 -17.10 3.04 -39.63
C ILE A 365 -17.52 1.72 -38.94
N GLY A 366 -16.56 0.97 -38.38
CA GLY A 366 -16.84 -0.28 -37.65
C GLY A 366 -17.64 -0.08 -36.36
N VAL A 367 -17.37 1.01 -35.61
CA VAL A 367 -18.12 1.34 -34.39
C VAL A 367 -19.56 1.77 -34.70
N ILE A 368 -19.76 2.58 -35.76
CA ILE A 368 -21.09 3.06 -36.17
C ILE A 368 -21.98 1.91 -36.69
N THR A 369 -21.43 0.97 -37.46
CA THR A 369 -22.21 -0.18 -37.99
C THR A 369 -22.60 -1.18 -36.89
N ALA A 370 -21.76 -1.41 -35.88
CA ALA A 370 -22.10 -2.26 -34.74
C ALA A 370 -23.25 -1.67 -33.88
N SER A 371 -23.28 -0.35 -33.69
CA SER A 371 -24.38 0.31 -32.96
C SER A 371 -25.72 0.30 -33.70
N ILE A 372 -25.74 0.34 -35.04
CA ILE A 372 -26.99 0.28 -35.83
C ILE A 372 -27.57 -1.15 -35.85
N ALA A 373 -26.73 -2.18 -35.86
CA ALA A 373 -27.17 -3.59 -35.78
C ALA A 373 -27.78 -3.94 -34.40
N ALA A 374 -27.24 -3.38 -33.32
CA ALA A 374 -27.79 -3.55 -31.97
C ALA A 374 -29.18 -2.89 -31.84
N VAL A 375 -29.37 -1.68 -32.38
CA VAL A 375 -30.64 -0.94 -32.30
C VAL A 375 -31.74 -1.60 -33.14
N THR A 376 -31.42 -2.12 -34.32
CA THR A 376 -32.39 -2.82 -35.19
C THR A 376 -32.84 -4.16 -34.63
N THR A 377 -31.96 -4.89 -33.94
CA THR A 377 -32.31 -6.14 -33.25
C THR A 377 -33.26 -5.88 -32.08
N ILE A 378 -33.01 -4.83 -31.31
CA ILE A 378 -33.88 -4.40 -30.20
C ILE A 378 -35.26 -3.93 -30.71
N PHE A 379 -35.31 -3.17 -31.80
CA PHE A 379 -36.57 -2.70 -32.39
C PHE A 379 -37.42 -3.84 -32.96
N THR A 380 -36.78 -4.83 -33.58
CA THR A 380 -37.47 -6.02 -34.12
C THR A 380 -38.08 -6.86 -33.01
N GLN A 381 -37.37 -7.06 -31.89
CA GLN A 381 -37.90 -7.78 -30.73
C GLN A 381 -39.06 -7.04 -30.05
N LEU A 382 -38.98 -5.71 -29.93
CA LEU A 382 -40.05 -4.87 -29.37
C LEU A 382 -41.34 -4.90 -30.21
N ASN A 383 -41.23 -4.95 -31.53
CA ASN A 383 -42.39 -5.04 -32.42
C ASN A 383 -43.03 -6.43 -32.40
N LYS A 384 -42.24 -7.49 -32.22
CA LYS A 384 -42.76 -8.86 -32.08
C LYS A 384 -43.56 -9.01 -30.78
N VAL A 385 -43.04 -8.49 -29.67
CA VAL A 385 -43.74 -8.48 -28.36
C VAL A 385 -45.03 -7.64 -28.42
N LYS A 386 -45.03 -6.49 -29.10
CA LYS A 386 -46.26 -5.69 -29.30
C LYS A 386 -47.33 -6.41 -30.12
N LYS A 387 -46.93 -7.28 -31.06
CA LYS A 387 -47.85 -8.04 -31.90
C LYS A 387 -48.46 -9.21 -31.13
N GLU A 388 -47.66 -9.93 -30.36
CA GLU A 388 -48.13 -11.03 -29.51
C GLU A 388 -49.06 -10.54 -28.37
N VAL A 389 -48.83 -9.35 -27.82
CA VAL A 389 -49.74 -8.72 -26.83
C VAL A 389 -51.05 -8.23 -27.45
N LYS A 390 -51.07 -7.96 -28.76
CA LYS A 390 -52.27 -7.53 -29.49
C LYS A 390 -53.12 -8.74 -29.93
N ASP A 391 -52.49 -9.84 -30.29
CA ASP A 391 -53.17 -11.07 -30.75
C ASP A 391 -53.58 -12.00 -29.58
N GLY A 392 -53.06 -11.79 -28.36
CA GLY A 392 -53.47 -12.52 -27.14
C GLY A 392 -54.63 -11.88 -26.36
N LYS A 393 -55.35 -10.93 -26.96
CA LYS A 393 -56.54 -10.26 -26.41
C LYS A 393 -57.73 -10.43 -27.35
N GLU A 394 -58.09 -11.68 -27.61
CA GLU A 394 -59.47 -12.11 -27.94
C GLU A 394 -59.86 -13.30 -27.07
#